data_AF-A0A7R9PEX0-F1
#
_entry.id   AF-A0A7R9PEX0-F1
#
_cell.length_a   1.000
_cell.length_b   1.000
_cell.length_c   1.000
_cell.angle_alpha   90.00
_cell.angle_beta   90.00
_cell.angle_gamma   90.00
#
_symmetry.space_group_name_H-M   'P 1'
#
loop_
_entity.id
_entity.type
_entity.pdbx_description
1 polymer ?
#
loop_
_entity_poly.entity_id
_entity_poly.type
_entity_poly.pdbx_seq_one_letter_code
_entity_poly.pdbx_strand_id
1 'polypeptide(L)'
;VLMKYLGKSHNLWHRITLSLEHLAFENGNNGQLKTKRDVSDCYDFEPTMSPQQEVLDSLSEMYTLLREEDMWAGLWQKHSRCRETNVAIMYEQQGFFEQAQVAYEVAMNKFRSDYSSTPSPPSMLSELKLWETHWAR
;
A
#
# COMPACT_ATOMS: atom_id res chain seq x y z
N VAL A 1 8.72 -5.86 6.53
CA VAL A 1 9.37 -7.19 6.72
C VAL A 1 9.58 -7.57 8.19
N LEU A 2 10.20 -6.72 9.02
CA LEU A 2 10.45 -7.02 10.43
C LEU A 2 9.17 -7.15 11.27
N MET A 3 8.23 -6.21 11.12
CA MET A 3 6.96 -6.24 11.87
C MET A 3 6.13 -7.50 11.57
N LYS A 4 6.07 -7.89 10.28
CA LYS A 4 5.49 -9.17 9.85
C LYS A 4 6.16 -10.35 10.56
N TYR A 5 7.49 -10.42 10.51
CA TYR A 5 8.23 -11.52 11.12
C TYR A 5 7.89 -11.66 12.60
N LEU A 6 7.92 -10.54 13.34
CA LEU A 6 7.61 -10.51 14.77
C LEU A 6 6.17 -10.96 15.07
N GLY A 7 5.20 -10.59 14.23
CA GLY A 7 3.80 -11.00 14.39
C GLY A 7 3.62 -12.49 14.21
N LYS A 8 4.22 -13.04 13.15
CA LYS A 8 4.16 -14.48 12.87
C LYS A 8 4.92 -15.30 13.90
N SER A 9 6.16 -14.91 14.23
CA SER A 9 7.07 -15.72 15.04
C SER A 9 6.70 -15.73 16.52
N HIS A 10 6.11 -14.65 17.04
CA HIS A 10 5.78 -14.50 18.45
C HIS A 10 4.27 -14.51 18.74
N ASN A 11 3.43 -14.80 17.74
CA ASN A 11 1.96 -14.78 17.85
C ASN A 11 1.41 -13.43 18.35
N LEU A 12 2.02 -12.33 17.89
CA LEU A 12 1.70 -10.95 18.30
C LEU A 12 0.89 -10.20 17.24
N TRP A 13 0.10 -10.93 16.44
CA TRP A 13 -0.61 -10.40 15.27
C TRP A 13 -1.39 -9.12 15.55
N HIS A 14 -2.36 -9.17 16.47
CA HIS A 14 -3.19 -8.01 16.80
C HIS A 14 -2.41 -6.87 17.44
N ARG A 15 -1.42 -7.16 18.29
CA ARG A 15 -0.58 -6.13 18.92
C ARG A 15 0.23 -5.35 17.89
N ILE A 16 0.74 -6.05 16.88
CA ILE A 16 1.49 -5.42 15.79
C ILE A 16 0.57 -4.66 14.85
N THR A 17 -0.61 -5.22 14.51
CA THR A 17 -1.63 -4.49 13.73
C THR A 17 -2.02 -3.18 14.40
N LEU A 18 -2.36 -3.20 15.70
CA LEU A 18 -2.71 -1.99 16.46
C LEU A 18 -1.55 -0.97 16.49
N SER A 19 -0.32 -1.44 16.66
CA SER A 19 0.86 -0.56 16.63
C SER A 19 1.06 0.08 15.26
N LEU A 20 0.80 -0.65 14.17
CA LEU A 20 0.89 -0.14 12.81
C LEU A 20 -0.23 0.85 12.50
N GLU A 21 -1.45 0.62 12.98
CA GLU A 21 -2.58 1.56 12.86
C GLU A 21 -2.28 2.90 13.55
N HIS A 22 -1.76 2.85 14.77
CA HIS A 22 -1.35 4.05 15.50
C HIS A 22 -0.27 4.83 14.73
N LEU A 23 0.74 4.14 14.19
CA LEU A 23 1.78 4.77 13.36
C LEU A 23 1.24 5.31 12.03
N ALA A 24 0.26 4.63 11.42
CA ALA A 24 -0.33 5.01 10.14
C ALA A 24 -1.21 6.26 10.25
N PHE A 25 -2.04 6.34 11.30
CA PHE A 25 -3.10 7.35 11.40
C PHE A 25 -2.77 8.50 12.35
N GLU A 26 -1.99 8.27 13.41
CA GLU A 26 -1.73 9.31 14.41
C GLU A 26 -0.57 10.25 14.01
N ASN A 27 0.41 9.73 13.26
CA ASN A 27 1.53 10.53 12.75
C ASN A 27 1.15 11.51 11.64
N GLY A 28 -0.07 11.43 11.08
CA GLY A 28 -0.59 12.41 10.12
C GLY A 28 -0.75 13.81 10.72
N ASN A 29 -0.87 13.93 12.05
CA ASN A 29 -1.08 15.20 12.76
C ASN A 29 0.24 15.90 13.19
N ASN A 30 1.38 15.21 13.13
CA ASN A 30 2.69 15.71 13.59
C ASN A 30 3.66 16.04 12.44
N GLY A 31 3.15 16.34 11.24
CA GLY A 31 3.91 16.66 10.03
C GLY A 31 4.76 17.96 10.05
N GLN A 32 5.14 18.46 11.22
CA GLN A 32 6.04 19.61 11.38
C GLN A 32 7.13 19.36 12.44
N LEU A 33 7.72 18.16 12.48
CA LEU A 33 9.05 17.99 13.06
C LEU A 33 10.02 17.61 11.96
N LYS A 34 10.56 18.67 11.34
CA LYS A 34 11.75 18.63 10.49
C LYS A 34 12.87 17.92 11.23
N THR A 35 13.16 16.67 10.90
CA THR A 35 14.51 16.17 11.05
C THR A 35 15.31 16.66 9.86
N LYS A 36 16.01 17.79 10.03
CA LYS A 36 17.29 18.00 9.34
C LYS A 36 18.13 16.76 9.66
N ARG A 37 18.26 15.84 8.71
CA ARG A 37 19.32 14.83 8.74
C ARG A 37 20.29 15.19 7.64
N ASP A 38 21.55 15.14 8.03
CA ASP A 38 22.67 15.79 7.42
C ASP A 38 22.96 15.35 5.98
N VAL A 39 23.65 16.26 5.30
CA VAL A 39 24.38 16.07 4.06
C VAL A 39 25.39 14.93 4.24
N SER A 40 25.09 13.73 3.76
CA SER A 40 26.06 12.74 3.27
C SER A 40 25.32 11.47 2.85
N ASP A 41 25.08 11.32 1.54
CA ASP A 41 25.40 10.11 0.78
C ASP A 41 25.01 10.31 -0.68
N CYS A 42 26.03 10.47 -1.54
CA CYS A 42 25.91 10.76 -2.97
C CYS A 42 25.76 9.50 -3.85
N TYR A 43 25.30 8.39 -3.28
CA TYR A 43 25.11 7.11 -3.98
C TYR A 43 23.84 6.35 -3.55
N ASP A 44 22.75 7.06 -3.23
CA ASP A 44 21.46 6.41 -3.00
C ASP A 44 20.54 6.61 -4.20
N PHE A 45 20.67 5.72 -5.21
CA PHE A 45 19.79 5.65 -6.37
C PHE A 45 18.66 4.62 -6.14
N GLU A 46 18.28 4.39 -4.88
CA GLU A 46 17.08 3.61 -4.59
C GLU A 46 15.93 4.59 -4.33
N PRO A 47 14.76 4.45 -5.00
CA PRO A 47 13.61 5.28 -4.71
C PRO A 47 13.13 4.95 -3.29
N THR A 48 13.63 5.68 -2.30
CA THR A 48 13.35 5.41 -0.90
C THR A 48 11.86 5.62 -0.65
N MET A 49 11.18 4.53 -0.28
CA MET A 49 9.78 4.59 0.10
C MET A 49 9.64 5.45 1.35
N SER A 50 8.65 6.34 1.37
CA SER A 50 8.43 7.14 2.57
C SER A 50 8.13 6.21 3.76
N PRO A 51 8.61 6.50 4.98
CA PRO A 51 8.34 5.65 6.14
C PRO A 51 6.84 5.42 6.38
N GLN A 52 6.00 6.38 6.01
CA GLN A 52 4.54 6.27 6.06
C GLN A 52 4.01 5.21 5.08
N GLN A 53 4.52 5.18 3.85
CA GLN A 53 4.17 4.15 2.87
C GLN A 53 4.56 2.75 3.38
N GLU A 54 5.74 2.60 3.97
CA GLU A 54 6.17 1.29 4.51
C GLU A 54 5.27 0.79 5.63
N VAL A 55 4.77 1.69 6.48
CA VAL A 55 3.80 1.37 7.53
C VAL A 55 2.47 0.93 6.91
N LEU A 56 1.98 1.64 5.89
CA LEU A 56 0.73 1.30 5.20
C LEU A 56 0.82 -0.04 4.44
N ASP A 57 1.94 -0.29 3.76
CA ASP A 57 2.19 -1.56 3.08
C ASP A 57 2.26 -2.71 4.10
N SER A 58 2.93 -2.49 5.24
CA SER A 58 2.99 -3.48 6.33
C SER A 58 1.61 -3.74 6.95
N LEU A 59 0.79 -2.69 7.12
CA LEU A 59 -0.55 -2.81 7.67
C LEU A 59 -1.49 -3.55 6.71
N SER A 60 -1.44 -3.25 5.41
CA SER A 60 -2.24 -3.95 4.39
C SER A 60 -1.93 -5.45 4.33
N GLU A 61 -0.65 -5.82 4.45
CA GLU A 61 -0.24 -7.22 4.52
C GLU A 61 -0.75 -7.90 5.80
N MET A 62 -0.72 -7.22 6.96
CA MET A 62 -1.26 -7.75 8.21
C MET A 62 -2.76 -8.02 8.13
N TYR A 63 -3.55 -7.11 7.54
CA TYR A 63 -4.99 -7.34 7.32
C TYR A 63 -5.24 -8.54 6.40
N THR A 64 -4.46 -8.68 5.32
CA THR A 64 -4.56 -9.84 4.41
C THR A 64 -4.28 -11.17 5.13
N LEU A 65 -3.31 -11.18 6.05
CA LEU A 65 -2.93 -12.37 6.82
C LEU A 65 -3.97 -12.74 7.88
N LEU A 66 -4.61 -11.73 8.48
CA LEU A 66 -5.71 -11.90 9.43
C LEU A 66 -7.06 -12.21 8.76
N ARG A 67 -7.14 -12.14 7.43
CA ARG A 67 -8.40 -12.27 6.64
C ARG A 67 -9.41 -11.16 6.94
N GLU A 68 -8.92 -9.98 7.26
CA GLU A 68 -9.74 -8.80 7.54
C GLU A 68 -9.95 -8.01 6.25
N GLU A 69 -10.79 -8.53 5.35
CA GLU A 69 -10.96 -8.01 3.99
C GLU A 69 -11.58 -6.60 3.96
N ASP A 70 -12.52 -6.30 4.84
CA ASP A 70 -13.15 -4.97 4.92
C ASP A 70 -12.18 -3.89 5.38
N MET A 71 -11.33 -4.20 6.36
CA MET A 71 -10.30 -3.27 6.84
C MET A 71 -9.24 -3.04 5.77
N TRP A 72 -8.85 -4.11 5.07
CA TRP A 72 -7.93 -4.04 3.95
C TRP A 72 -8.46 -3.16 2.81
N ALA A 73 -9.72 -3.35 2.41
CA ALA A 73 -10.33 -2.58 1.35
C ALA A 73 -10.45 -1.10 1.75
N GLY A 74 -10.91 -0.82 2.97
CA GLY A 74 -11.02 0.55 3.48
C GLY A 74 -9.68 1.29 3.55
N LEU A 75 -8.59 0.56 3.83
CA LEU A 75 -7.23 1.11 3.80
C LEU A 75 -6.83 1.52 2.38
N TRP A 76 -6.96 0.60 1.41
CA TRP A 76 -6.60 0.86 0.02
C TRP A 76 -7.49 1.91 -0.64
N GLN A 77 -8.77 1.99 -0.29
CA GLN A 77 -9.65 3.02 -0.79
C GLN A 77 -9.21 4.44 -0.46
N LYS A 78 -8.63 4.62 0.73
CA LYS A 78 -8.14 5.93 1.19
C LYS A 78 -6.75 6.25 0.66
N HIS A 79 -5.94 5.22 0.38
CA HIS A 79 -4.52 5.37 0.06
C HIS A 79 -4.21 5.29 -1.44
N SER A 80 -5.03 4.60 -2.23
CA SER A 80 -4.77 4.46 -3.66
C SER A 80 -4.88 5.80 -4.38
N ARG A 81 -4.03 5.98 -5.40
CA ARG A 81 -4.02 7.15 -6.28
C ARG A 81 -4.91 6.95 -7.50
N CYS A 82 -4.94 5.74 -8.03
CA CYS A 82 -5.74 5.42 -9.20
C CYS A 82 -7.20 5.19 -8.80
N ARG A 83 -8.10 6.01 -9.35
CA ARG A 83 -9.55 5.86 -9.13
C ARG A 83 -10.03 4.46 -9.56
N GLU A 84 -9.45 3.93 -10.62
CA GLU A 84 -9.75 2.60 -11.16
C GLU A 84 -9.40 1.49 -10.16
N THR A 85 -8.30 1.62 -9.39
CA THR A 85 -7.97 0.72 -8.27
C THR A 85 -9.10 0.67 -7.25
N ASN A 86 -9.66 1.84 -6.89
CA ASN A 86 -10.76 1.91 -5.93
C ASN A 86 -12.03 1.25 -6.44
N VAL A 87 -12.34 1.42 -7.72
CA VAL A 87 -13.49 0.77 -8.36
C VAL A 87 -13.30 -0.75 -8.38
N ALA A 88 -12.10 -1.23 -8.73
CA ALA A 88 -11.78 -2.65 -8.73
C ALA A 88 -11.97 -3.29 -7.34
N ILE A 89 -11.43 -2.66 -6.29
CA ILE A 89 -11.58 -3.14 -4.91
C ILE A 89 -13.06 -3.17 -4.48
N MET A 90 -13.87 -2.20 -4.88
CA MET A 90 -15.32 -2.23 -4.60
C MET A 90 -16.03 -3.39 -5.27
N TYR A 91 -15.66 -3.69 -6.51
CA TYR A 91 -16.20 -4.87 -7.19
C TYR A 91 -15.75 -6.17 -6.52
N GLU A 92 -14.49 -6.27 -6.07
CA GLU A 92 -14.03 -7.43 -5.29
C GLU A 92 -14.82 -7.64 -4.00
N GLN A 93 -15.05 -6.58 -3.22
CA GLN A 93 -15.84 -6.67 -1.99
C GLN A 93 -17.29 -7.13 -2.23
N GLN A 94 -17.85 -6.80 -3.40
CA GLN A 94 -19.20 -7.21 -3.78
C GLN A 94 -19.23 -8.62 -4.42
N GLY A 95 -18.08 -9.22 -4.71
CA GLY A 95 -17.95 -10.51 -5.40
C GLY A 95 -18.06 -10.44 -6.92
N PHE A 96 -17.99 -9.24 -7.52
CA PHE A 96 -18.02 -9.02 -8.96
C PHE A 96 -16.62 -9.09 -9.58
N PHE A 97 -16.02 -10.29 -9.56
CA PHE A 97 -14.61 -10.48 -9.92
C PHE A 97 -14.28 -10.19 -11.39
N GLU A 98 -15.18 -10.50 -12.33
CA GLU A 98 -14.97 -10.21 -13.77
C GLU A 98 -14.88 -8.70 -14.01
N GLN A 99 -15.78 -7.92 -13.39
CA GLN A 99 -15.76 -6.47 -13.45
C GLN A 99 -14.55 -5.88 -12.72
N ALA A 100 -14.12 -6.49 -11.62
CA ALA A 100 -12.91 -6.10 -10.91
C ALA A 100 -11.65 -6.29 -11.79
N GLN A 101 -11.53 -7.43 -12.48
CA GLN A 101 -10.43 -7.70 -13.41
C GLN A 101 -10.36 -6.66 -14.53
N VAL A 102 -11.49 -6.37 -15.17
CA VAL A 102 -11.56 -5.32 -16.20
C VAL A 102 -11.14 -3.97 -15.64
N ALA A 103 -11.57 -3.61 -14.43
CA ALA A 103 -11.17 -2.36 -13.79
C ALA A 103 -9.65 -2.30 -13.49
N TYR A 104 -9.05 -3.41 -13.05
CA TYR A 104 -7.59 -3.51 -12.88
C TYR A 104 -6.84 -3.36 -14.20
N GLU A 105 -7.31 -3.96 -15.28
CA GLU A 105 -6.70 -3.81 -16.61
C GLU A 105 -6.73 -2.36 -17.10
N VAL A 106 -7.85 -1.67 -16.90
CA VAL A 106 -7.96 -0.24 -17.20
C VAL A 106 -6.96 0.57 -16.37
N ALA A 107 -6.81 0.27 -15.08
CA ALA A 107 -5.82 0.92 -14.20
C ALA A 107 -4.38 0.71 -14.71
N MET A 108 -4.01 -0.53 -15.05
CA MET A 108 -2.69 -0.89 -15.58
C MET A 108 -2.40 -0.20 -16.91
N ASN A 109 -3.37 -0.17 -17.83
CA ASN A 109 -3.22 0.47 -19.15
C ASN A 109 -3.03 1.99 -19.01
N LYS A 110 -3.80 2.61 -18.12
CA LYS A 110 -3.68 4.04 -17.81
C LYS A 110 -2.32 4.37 -17.19
N PHE A 111 -1.87 3.57 -16.23
CA PHE A 111 -0.53 3.70 -15.65
C PHE A 111 0.57 3.62 -16.73
N ARG A 112 0.49 2.65 -17.64
CA ARG A 112 1.47 2.52 -18.74
C ARG A 112 1.48 3.74 -19.64
N SER A 113 0.31 4.31 -19.95
CA SER A 113 0.21 5.54 -20.75
C SER A 113 0.81 6.74 -20.03
N ASP A 114 0.45 6.94 -18.75
CA ASP A 114 0.84 8.13 -17.97
C ASP A 114 2.34 8.13 -17.64
N TYR A 115 2.94 6.96 -17.45
CA TYR A 115 4.34 6.79 -17.04
C TYR A 115 5.24 6.22 -18.15
N SER A 116 4.79 6.26 -19.41
CA SER A 116 5.61 5.84 -20.55
C SER A 116 6.86 6.72 -20.75
N SER A 117 6.81 7.99 -20.37
CA SER A 117 7.91 8.96 -20.55
C SER A 117 8.50 9.49 -19.24
N THR A 118 7.86 9.20 -18.11
CA THR A 118 8.18 9.77 -16.80
C THR A 118 8.38 8.64 -15.79
N PRO A 119 9.43 8.67 -14.95
CA PRO A 119 9.60 7.67 -13.91
C PRO A 119 8.41 7.64 -12.95
N SER A 120 7.91 6.43 -12.66
CA SER A 120 6.76 6.26 -11.78
C SER A 120 7.10 6.64 -10.33
N PRO A 121 6.23 7.39 -9.63
CA PRO A 121 6.40 7.69 -8.22
C PRO A 121 6.48 6.39 -7.40
N PRO A 122 7.36 6.35 -6.38
CA PRO A 122 7.57 5.16 -5.57
C PRO A 122 6.29 4.60 -4.94
N SER A 123 5.35 5.47 -4.56
CA SER A 123 4.07 5.06 -3.95
C SER A 123 3.23 4.17 -4.87
N MET A 124 3.37 4.29 -6.19
CA MET A 124 2.62 3.45 -7.12
C MET A 124 3.19 2.04 -7.27
N LEU A 125 4.41 1.79 -6.79
CA LEU A 125 4.94 0.42 -6.75
C LEU A 125 4.07 -0.48 -5.87
N SER A 126 3.50 0.07 -4.79
CA SER A 126 2.55 -0.62 -3.93
C SER A 126 1.27 -1.01 -4.68
N GLU A 127 0.70 -0.09 -5.46
CA GLU A 127 -0.49 -0.34 -6.29
C GLU A 127 -0.22 -1.31 -7.43
N LEU A 128 0.95 -1.27 -8.08
CA LEU A 128 1.30 -2.24 -9.11
C LEU A 128 1.31 -3.67 -8.56
N LYS A 129 1.95 -3.85 -7.41
CA LYS A 129 2.00 -5.15 -6.72
C LYS A 129 0.60 -5.62 -6.32
N LEU A 130 -0.24 -4.70 -5.88
CA LEU A 130 -1.65 -4.98 -5.61
C LEU A 130 -2.34 -5.51 -6.87
N TRP A 131 -2.23 -4.80 -7.99
CA TRP A 131 -2.89 -5.19 -9.23
C TRP A 131 -2.45 -6.56 -9.73
N GLU A 132 -1.14 -6.85 -9.72
CA GLU A 132 -0.61 -8.16 -10.14
C GLU A 132 -1.15 -9.31 -9.28
N THR A 133 -1.27 -9.10 -7.97
CA THR A 133 -1.71 -10.14 -7.05
C THR A 133 -3.22 -10.34 -7.02
N HIS A 134 -4.00 -9.28 -7.26
CA HIS A 134 -5.46 -9.33 -7.21
C HIS A 134 -6.09 -9.68 -8.57
N TRP A 135 -5.51 -9.22 -9.67
CA TRP A 135 -5.96 -9.60 -11.01
C TRP A 135 -5.87 -11.12 -11.26
N ALA A 136 -4.88 -11.79 -10.66
CA ALA A 136 -4.65 -13.23 -10.81
C ALA A 136 -5.42 -14.13 -9.83
N ARG A 137 -6.26 -13.57 -8.94
CA ARG A 137 -7.13 -14.35 -8.03
C ARG A 137 -8.38 -14.84 -8.75
#